data_AF-A0A2M8VZF2-F1
#
_entry.id   AF-A0A2M8VZF2-F1
#
_cell.length_a   1.000
_cell.length_b   1.000
_cell.length_c   1.000
_cell.angle_alpha   90.00
_cell.angle_beta   90.00
_cell.angle_gamma   90.00
#
_symmetry.space_group_name_H-M   'P 1'
#
loop_
_entity.id
_entity.type
_entity.pdbx_description
1 polymer ?
#
loop_
_entity_poly.entity_id
_entity_poly.type
_entity_poly.pdbx_seq_one_letter_code
_entity_poly.pdbx_strand_id
1 'polypeptide(L)'
;MNARFLYSASILLLVAGLISCSSVPTQEAKPQKPIVNQSEDIASESRLTQNLSQLLAQVAQNQAISLSALESGFSDVKTIPSIRKLVLPPSGTFKKNWLAYRKRFVEPIRINAGRVFWEQHQAFLSKVEQEYGVPAELIVAIIGIETIYGRQTGSFRVKDVLFTLAFNYPDTPNKAAREQLFKDQLQELILLCWSDAGGGRVIKNNKSEVNSNRFDSCLNQNSSYAGAIGLPQFMPSSIRSFAVDGDGDGRIDLKQSPRDAIVSVANFMKKHGWQTGMPISFPIKESGIDSAKSLADGEPVLKYTVQELIDKGILSSNRGDLQAGGVEPQSKALIVDLPYPDKEGNDQVQYFVGLNNFLTIVQYNRSYFYAQSVADFAEALGYKNQSVVPAILDQKYSKGTKGESLTNPAISHPKKNKAKKKKQI
;
A
#
# COMPACT_ATOMS: atom_id res chain seq x y z
N MET A 1 33.35 32.03 45.39
CA MET A 1 33.14 31.92 46.85
C MET A 1 32.74 30.48 47.12
N ASN A 2 33.68 29.58 47.45
CA ASN A 2 34.20 29.30 48.81
C ASN A 2 33.04 29.04 49.79
N ALA A 3 32.94 27.96 50.56
CA ALA A 3 33.94 26.96 50.94
C ALA A 3 33.26 25.70 51.53
N ARG A 4 34.03 24.61 51.53
CA ARG A 4 33.85 23.40 52.34
C ARG A 4 34.01 23.71 53.83
N PHE A 5 33.37 22.93 54.70
CA PHE A 5 33.88 22.68 56.05
C PHE A 5 33.80 21.19 56.39
N LEU A 6 34.98 20.64 56.70
CA LEU A 6 35.23 19.38 57.40
C LEU A 6 35.17 19.66 58.90
N TYR A 7 34.68 18.72 59.71
CA TYR A 7 35.20 18.51 61.05
C TYR A 7 35.10 17.03 61.43
N SER A 8 36.26 16.45 61.71
CA SER A 8 36.46 15.19 62.43
C SER A 8 36.44 15.47 63.93
N ALA A 9 35.87 14.55 64.73
CA ALA A 9 36.22 14.41 66.14
C ALA A 9 35.98 12.96 66.60
N SER A 10 37.07 12.36 67.10
CA SER A 10 37.15 11.05 67.76
C SER A 10 36.65 11.12 69.22
N ILE A 11 36.33 9.94 69.81
CA ILE A 11 36.49 9.48 71.22
C ILE A 11 35.53 8.27 71.36
N LEU A 12 35.99 7.01 71.31
CA LEU A 12 36.56 6.16 72.37
C LEU A 12 35.62 5.83 73.55
N LEU A 13 35.52 4.51 73.81
CA LEU A 13 35.27 3.77 75.06
C LEU A 13 33.91 3.09 75.33
N LEU A 14 34.11 1.82 75.75
CA LEU A 14 33.39 1.01 76.73
C LEU A 14 32.40 -0.07 76.25
N VAL A 15 32.98 -1.27 76.23
CA VAL A 15 32.40 -2.61 76.31
C VAL A 15 31.70 -2.82 77.66
N ALA A 16 30.49 -3.39 77.66
CA ALA A 16 30.17 -4.64 78.38
C ALA A 16 28.66 -4.97 78.35
N GLY A 17 28.34 -6.16 77.82
CA GLY A 17 27.33 -7.12 78.27
C GLY A 17 25.89 -6.67 78.54
N LEU A 18 24.93 -7.27 77.82
CA LEU A 18 24.05 -8.31 78.38
C LEU A 18 23.08 -8.84 77.31
N ILE A 19 22.79 -10.11 77.46
CA ILE A 19 21.97 -10.98 76.61
C ILE A 19 20.50 -10.58 76.72
N SER A 20 19.79 -10.44 75.60
CA SER A 20 18.38 -10.84 75.48
C SER A 20 17.91 -10.85 74.02
N CYS A 21 17.13 -11.89 73.72
CA CYS A 21 16.62 -12.25 72.40
C CYS A 21 15.87 -11.11 71.69
N SER A 22 16.14 -10.95 70.40
CA SER A 22 15.24 -10.27 69.46
C SER A 22 15.32 -11.00 68.13
N SER A 23 14.21 -11.59 67.72
CA SER A 23 14.01 -12.23 66.42
C SER A 23 14.18 -11.21 65.31
N VAL A 24 15.24 -11.36 64.51
CA VAL A 24 15.41 -10.63 63.25
C VAL A 24 14.44 -11.21 62.23
N PRO A 25 13.60 -10.39 61.57
CA PRO A 25 12.76 -10.88 60.48
C PRO A 25 13.65 -11.24 59.29
N THR A 26 13.57 -12.50 58.87
CA THR A 26 14.16 -12.99 57.61
C THR A 26 13.61 -12.15 56.47
N GLN A 27 14.46 -11.34 55.83
CA GLN A 27 14.15 -10.80 54.51
C GLN A 27 14.03 -11.99 53.56
N GLU A 28 12.80 -12.26 53.09
CA GLU A 28 12.59 -13.16 51.95
C GLU A 28 13.39 -12.63 50.76
N ALA A 29 14.39 -13.41 50.34
CA ALA A 29 15.04 -13.22 49.07
C ALA A 29 13.98 -13.30 47.97
N LYS A 30 13.85 -12.23 47.17
CA LYS A 30 13.04 -12.28 45.95
C LYS A 30 13.50 -13.47 45.11
N PRO A 31 12.60 -14.34 44.63
CA PRO A 31 13.00 -15.48 43.83
C PRO A 31 13.71 -14.99 42.56
N GLN A 32 14.98 -15.37 42.40
CA GLN A 32 15.68 -15.29 41.13
C GLN A 32 14.90 -16.11 40.10
N LYS A 33 14.62 -15.49 38.95
CA LYS A 33 14.02 -16.20 37.80
C LYS A 33 14.92 -17.41 37.44
N PRO A 34 14.34 -18.59 37.17
CA PRO A 34 15.12 -19.81 36.99
C PRO A 34 15.97 -19.78 35.71
N ILE A 35 17.12 -20.45 35.78
CA ILE A 35 18.17 -20.65 34.76
C ILE A 35 17.65 -21.32 33.46
N VAL A 36 16.41 -21.82 33.46
CA VAL A 36 15.76 -22.54 32.34
C VAL A 36 15.58 -21.68 31.08
N ASN A 37 15.46 -20.35 31.21
CA ASN A 37 15.20 -19.48 30.05
C ASN A 37 16.43 -19.27 29.14
N GLN A 38 17.65 -19.38 29.66
CA GLN A 38 18.87 -19.06 28.89
C GLN A 38 19.20 -20.11 27.83
N SER A 39 18.97 -21.40 28.11
CA SER A 39 19.22 -22.48 27.15
C SER A 39 18.22 -22.48 25.99
N GLU A 40 16.95 -22.15 26.26
CA GLU A 40 15.93 -22.03 25.21
C GLU A 40 16.16 -20.79 24.35
N ASP A 41 16.54 -19.66 24.95
CA ASP A 41 16.88 -18.44 24.23
C ASP A 41 18.10 -18.66 23.31
N ILE A 42 19.18 -19.29 23.80
CA ILE A 42 20.38 -19.62 22.99
C ILE A 42 20.05 -20.61 21.86
N ALA A 43 19.27 -21.67 22.15
CA ALA A 43 18.85 -22.63 21.13
C ALA A 43 17.96 -21.98 20.07
N SER A 44 17.14 -20.99 20.45
CA SER A 44 16.32 -20.22 19.51
C SER A 44 17.17 -19.32 18.62
N GLU A 45 18.15 -18.61 19.17
CA GLU A 45 19.04 -17.71 18.42
C GLU A 45 19.94 -18.48 17.45
N SER A 46 20.45 -19.64 17.87
CA SER A 46 21.20 -20.56 17.00
C SER A 46 20.38 -21.03 15.80
N ARG A 47 19.11 -21.43 16.03
CA ARG A 47 18.19 -21.82 14.93
C ARG A 47 17.92 -20.67 13.96
N LEU A 48 17.69 -19.46 14.46
CA LEU A 48 17.46 -18.28 13.62
C LEU A 48 18.68 -17.98 12.73
N THR A 49 19.88 -18.06 13.30
CA THR A 49 21.15 -17.85 12.59
C THR A 49 21.37 -18.92 11.51
N GLN A 50 21.07 -20.18 11.83
CA GLN A 50 21.15 -21.28 10.85
C GLN A 50 20.17 -21.07 9.69
N ASN A 51 18.92 -20.70 9.98
CA ASN A 51 17.90 -20.44 8.96
C ASN A 51 18.30 -19.28 8.04
N LEU A 52 18.87 -18.21 8.60
CA LEU A 52 19.40 -17.11 7.79
C LEU A 52 20.56 -17.57 6.92
N SER A 53 21.52 -18.31 7.48
CA SER A 53 22.68 -18.82 6.73
C SER A 53 22.25 -19.67 5.53
N GLN A 54 21.22 -20.50 5.70
CA GLN A 54 20.61 -21.28 4.60
C GLN A 54 20.01 -20.39 3.52
N LEU A 55 19.26 -19.34 3.90
CA LEU A 55 18.71 -18.37 2.94
C LEU A 55 19.83 -17.64 2.19
N LEU A 56 20.86 -17.17 2.89
CA LEU A 56 21.99 -16.46 2.28
C LEU A 56 22.75 -17.36 1.30
N ALA A 57 23.01 -18.62 1.66
CA ALA A 57 23.63 -19.60 0.78
C ALA A 57 22.79 -19.85 -0.49
N GLN A 58 21.47 -19.99 -0.34
CA GLN A 58 20.55 -20.15 -1.46
C GLN A 58 20.57 -18.92 -2.40
N VAL A 59 20.53 -17.70 -1.85
CA VAL A 59 20.59 -16.47 -2.64
C VAL A 59 21.95 -16.34 -3.33
N ALA A 60 23.04 -16.58 -2.62
CA ALA A 60 24.40 -16.56 -3.15
C ALA A 60 24.55 -17.51 -4.36
N GLN A 61 24.08 -18.75 -4.22
CA GLN A 61 24.12 -19.75 -5.29
C GLN A 61 23.24 -19.34 -6.48
N ASN A 62 21.99 -18.97 -6.24
CA ASN A 62 21.02 -18.71 -7.31
C ASN A 62 21.33 -17.45 -8.11
N GLN A 63 22.01 -16.48 -7.50
CA GLN A 63 22.24 -15.15 -8.08
C GLN A 63 23.72 -14.89 -8.38
N ALA A 64 24.59 -15.90 -8.18
CA ALA A 64 26.04 -15.79 -8.30
C ALA A 64 26.63 -14.63 -7.48
N ILE A 65 26.12 -14.44 -6.26
CA ILE A 65 26.55 -13.41 -5.31
C ILE A 65 27.56 -14.03 -4.34
N SER A 66 28.57 -13.26 -3.92
CA SER A 66 29.53 -13.71 -2.91
C SER A 66 28.83 -13.99 -1.57
N LEU A 67 28.87 -15.24 -1.11
CA LEU A 67 28.29 -15.63 0.18
C LEU A 67 28.93 -14.85 1.34
N SER A 68 30.26 -14.66 1.33
CA SER A 68 30.95 -13.91 2.39
C SER A 68 30.53 -12.43 2.44
N ALA A 69 30.22 -11.82 1.28
CA ALA A 69 29.67 -10.47 1.26
C ALA A 69 28.26 -10.41 1.88
N LEU A 70 27.42 -11.42 1.61
CA LEU A 70 26.10 -11.52 2.24
C LEU A 70 26.22 -11.76 3.75
N GLU A 71 27.05 -12.71 4.19
CA GLU A 71 27.30 -12.98 5.61
C GLU A 71 27.79 -11.72 6.34
N SER A 72 28.71 -10.96 5.72
CA SER A 72 29.18 -9.69 6.29
C SER A 72 28.09 -8.64 6.39
N GLY A 73 27.16 -8.54 5.43
CA GLY A 73 26.05 -7.56 5.48
C GLY A 73 25.00 -7.87 6.55
N PHE A 74 24.95 -9.13 7.01
CA PHE A 74 24.00 -9.63 7.99
C PHE A 74 24.62 -10.00 9.34
N SER A 75 25.93 -9.77 9.54
CA SER A 75 26.64 -10.17 10.75
C SER A 75 26.11 -9.52 12.04
N ASP A 76 25.43 -8.38 11.92
CA ASP A 76 24.86 -7.60 13.03
C ASP A 76 23.31 -7.56 13.01
N VAL A 77 22.68 -8.47 12.25
CA VAL A 77 21.21 -8.57 12.21
C VAL A 77 20.67 -9.08 13.54
N LYS A 78 19.51 -8.57 13.95
CA LYS A 78 18.87 -8.98 15.21
C LYS A 78 17.37 -9.01 15.10
N THR A 79 16.74 -9.82 15.96
CA THR A 79 15.29 -9.79 16.09
C THR A 79 14.82 -8.56 16.86
N ILE A 80 13.64 -8.04 16.53
CA ILE A 80 13.03 -6.89 17.21
C ILE A 80 11.70 -7.33 17.85
N PRO A 81 11.64 -7.51 19.19
CA PRO A 81 10.45 -8.01 19.86
C PRO A 81 9.18 -7.16 19.67
N SER A 82 9.32 -5.84 19.53
CA SER A 82 8.17 -4.94 19.30
C SER A 82 7.50 -5.19 17.95
N ILE A 83 8.25 -5.59 16.93
CA ILE A 83 7.71 -5.88 15.59
C ILE A 83 6.72 -7.05 15.64
N ARG A 84 7.04 -8.10 16.41
CA ARG A 84 6.15 -9.26 16.59
C ARG A 84 4.79 -8.86 17.16
N LYS A 85 4.75 -7.84 18.03
CA LYS A 85 3.50 -7.31 18.59
C LYS A 85 2.71 -6.48 17.57
N LEU A 86 3.41 -5.72 16.72
CA LEU A 86 2.80 -4.81 15.74
C LEU A 86 2.13 -5.53 14.56
N VAL A 87 2.53 -6.77 14.26
CA VAL A 87 1.96 -7.57 13.16
C VAL A 87 0.87 -8.54 13.61
N LEU A 88 0.52 -8.54 14.90
CA LEU A 88 -0.60 -9.34 15.39
C LEU A 88 -1.92 -8.87 14.74
N PRO A 89 -2.84 -9.80 14.44
CA PRO A 89 -4.15 -9.42 13.99
C PRO A 89 -4.87 -8.57 15.06
N PRO A 90 -5.84 -7.73 14.66
CA PRO A 90 -6.70 -7.04 15.62
C PRO A 90 -7.36 -8.02 16.60
N SER A 91 -7.68 -7.55 17.81
CA SER A 91 -8.43 -8.36 18.77
C SER A 91 -9.80 -8.75 18.21
N GLY A 92 -10.34 -9.89 18.63
CA GLY A 92 -11.68 -10.33 18.20
C GLY A 92 -12.82 -9.38 18.60
N THR A 93 -12.56 -8.43 19.52
CA THR A 93 -13.49 -7.37 19.95
C THR A 93 -13.43 -6.12 19.08
N PHE A 94 -12.48 -6.03 18.14
CA PHE A 94 -12.33 -4.86 17.28
C PHE A 94 -13.46 -4.79 16.25
N LYS A 95 -14.31 -3.77 16.37
CA LYS A 95 -15.29 -3.43 15.33
C LYS A 95 -14.64 -2.53 14.28
N LYS A 96 -14.77 -2.90 13.00
CA LYS A 96 -14.37 -2.04 11.88
C LYS A 96 -15.20 -0.75 11.91
N ASN A 97 -14.54 0.39 11.71
CA ASN A 97 -15.19 1.69 11.71
C ASN A 97 -14.61 2.58 10.60
N TRP A 98 -15.33 2.65 9.49
CA TRP A 98 -14.94 3.43 8.33
C TRP A 98 -14.74 4.91 8.66
N LEU A 99 -15.69 5.53 9.35
CA LEU A 99 -15.64 6.96 9.68
C LEU A 99 -14.43 7.30 10.55
N ALA A 100 -14.13 6.46 11.55
CA ALA A 100 -12.96 6.62 12.39
C ALA A 100 -11.65 6.41 11.62
N TYR A 101 -11.60 5.42 10.72
CA TYR A 101 -10.43 5.19 9.87
C TYR A 101 -10.18 6.38 8.93
N ARG A 102 -11.20 6.81 8.19
CA ARG A 102 -11.13 7.95 7.25
C ARG A 102 -10.60 9.20 7.93
N LYS A 103 -11.09 9.53 9.14
CA LYS A 103 -10.70 10.73 9.90
C LYS A 103 -9.20 10.76 10.26
N ARG A 104 -8.51 9.62 10.30
CA ARG A 104 -7.06 9.57 10.57
C ARG A 104 -6.21 10.04 9.38
N PHE A 105 -6.75 9.95 8.17
CA PHE A 105 -6.02 10.19 6.93
C PHE A 105 -6.53 11.43 6.20
N VAL A 106 -7.84 11.56 6.07
CA VAL A 106 -8.50 12.68 5.38
C VAL A 106 -8.80 13.78 6.39
N GLU A 107 -7.75 14.53 6.74
CA GLU A 107 -7.80 15.62 7.72
C GLU A 107 -6.96 16.83 7.28
N PRO A 108 -7.23 18.04 7.81
CA PRO A 108 -6.67 19.28 7.30
C PRO A 108 -5.14 19.38 7.28
N ILE A 109 -4.44 18.82 8.27
CA ILE A 109 -2.97 18.91 8.38
C ILE A 109 -2.32 18.20 7.18
N ARG A 110 -2.73 16.95 6.92
CA ARG A 110 -2.22 16.15 5.80
C ARG A 110 -2.64 16.74 4.47
N ILE A 111 -3.90 17.19 4.33
CA ILE A 111 -4.38 17.82 3.08
C ILE A 111 -3.57 19.09 2.75
N ASN A 112 -3.33 19.95 3.75
CA ASN A 112 -2.53 21.15 3.54
C ASN A 112 -1.06 20.83 3.22
N ALA A 113 -0.47 19.83 3.88
CA ALA A 113 0.86 19.35 3.51
C ALA A 113 0.91 18.78 2.08
N GLY A 114 -0.18 18.16 1.62
CA GLY A 114 -0.31 17.66 0.26
C GLY A 114 -0.37 18.75 -0.80
N ARG A 115 -1.09 19.83 -0.52
CA ARG A 115 -1.10 21.00 -1.41
C ARG A 115 0.30 21.61 -1.55
N VAL A 116 1.04 21.71 -0.44
CA VAL A 116 2.44 22.19 -0.46
C VAL A 116 3.35 21.25 -1.24
N PHE A 117 3.26 19.93 -0.99
CA PHE A 117 4.04 18.93 -1.72
C PHE A 117 3.75 18.98 -3.22
N TRP A 118 2.49 19.12 -3.60
CA TRP A 118 2.11 19.26 -4.99
C TRP A 118 2.68 20.54 -5.59
N GLU A 119 2.46 21.70 -4.97
CA GLU A 119 2.99 22.98 -5.46
C GLU A 119 4.51 22.92 -5.72
N GLN A 120 5.27 22.34 -4.78
CA GLN A 120 6.73 22.17 -4.92
C GLN A 120 7.14 21.26 -6.08
N HIS A 121 6.30 20.33 -6.49
CA HIS A 121 6.59 19.33 -7.51
C HIS A 121 5.67 19.41 -8.73
N GLN A 122 4.94 20.52 -8.90
CA GLN A 122 3.84 20.63 -9.85
C GLN A 122 4.26 20.28 -11.28
N ALA A 123 5.35 20.87 -11.78
CA ALA A 123 5.82 20.62 -13.13
C ALA A 123 6.19 19.14 -13.36
N PHE A 124 6.79 18.48 -12.35
CA PHE A 124 7.15 17.08 -12.45
C PHE A 124 5.94 16.15 -12.34
N LEU A 125 5.01 16.44 -11.41
CA LEU A 125 3.73 15.73 -11.29
C LEU A 125 2.93 15.80 -12.59
N SER A 126 2.82 16.98 -13.21
CA SER A 126 2.12 17.14 -14.49
C SER A 126 2.78 16.33 -15.61
N LYS A 127 4.12 16.29 -15.67
CA LYS A 127 4.84 15.45 -16.63
C LYS A 127 4.53 13.97 -16.41
N VAL A 128 4.61 13.51 -15.15
CA VAL A 128 4.35 12.11 -14.79
C VAL A 128 2.90 11.73 -15.06
N GLU A 129 1.94 12.61 -14.78
CA GLU A 129 0.54 12.40 -15.11
C GLU A 129 0.32 12.22 -16.62
N GLN A 130 0.97 13.04 -17.46
CA GLN A 130 0.89 12.89 -18.92
C GLN A 130 1.49 11.57 -19.43
N GLU A 131 2.60 11.12 -18.84
CA GLU A 131 3.31 9.92 -19.28
C GLU A 131 2.65 8.63 -18.78
N TYR A 132 2.16 8.64 -17.54
CA TYR A 132 1.59 7.47 -16.88
C TYR A 132 0.07 7.42 -16.94
N GLY A 133 -0.58 8.55 -17.16
CA GLY A 133 -2.04 8.68 -17.18
C GLY A 133 -2.69 8.47 -15.81
N VAL A 134 -1.91 8.66 -14.74
CA VAL A 134 -2.34 8.59 -13.33
C VAL A 134 -2.42 10.02 -12.78
N PRO A 135 -3.57 10.47 -12.26
CA PRO A 135 -3.75 11.85 -11.80
C PRO A 135 -2.74 12.26 -10.72
N ALA A 136 -2.24 13.49 -10.80
CA ALA A 136 -1.32 14.03 -9.79
C ALA A 136 -1.93 14.00 -8.38
N GLU A 137 -3.22 14.32 -8.24
CA GLU A 137 -3.97 14.26 -6.98
C GLU A 137 -3.86 12.90 -6.31
N LEU A 138 -3.95 11.82 -7.10
CA LEU A 138 -3.94 10.45 -6.63
C LEU A 138 -2.54 10.07 -6.14
N ILE A 139 -1.50 10.45 -6.89
CA ILE A 139 -0.10 10.23 -6.51
C ILE A 139 0.21 10.95 -5.20
N VAL A 140 -0.20 12.23 -5.09
CA VAL A 140 -0.03 13.05 -3.88
C VAL A 140 -0.84 12.48 -2.71
N ALA A 141 -2.05 11.98 -2.94
CA ALA A 141 -2.87 11.34 -1.92
C ALA A 141 -2.20 10.08 -1.36
N ILE A 142 -1.67 9.20 -2.22
CA ILE A 142 -0.97 7.98 -1.81
C ILE A 142 0.24 8.31 -0.94
N ILE A 143 1.17 9.15 -1.43
CA ILE A 143 2.37 9.53 -0.66
C ILE A 143 1.99 10.21 0.67
N GLY A 144 0.94 11.04 0.63
CA GLY A 144 0.38 11.68 1.80
C GLY A 144 -0.10 10.69 2.83
N ILE A 145 -0.91 9.71 2.45
CA ILE A 145 -1.47 8.68 3.33
C ILE A 145 -0.36 7.80 3.91
N GLU A 146 0.60 7.38 3.07
CA GLU A 146 1.65 6.47 3.47
C GLU A 146 2.62 7.09 4.49
N THR A 147 3.06 8.34 4.29
CA THR A 147 4.17 8.90 5.09
C THR A 147 4.01 10.34 5.54
N ILE A 148 2.90 11.01 5.20
CA ILE A 148 2.78 12.47 5.34
C ILE A 148 3.96 13.14 4.63
N TYR A 149 4.21 12.74 3.38
CA TYR A 149 5.26 13.33 2.53
C TYR A 149 6.65 13.21 3.17
N GLY A 150 6.95 12.03 3.73
CA GLY A 150 8.24 11.70 4.33
C GLY A 150 8.39 11.99 5.83
N ARG A 151 7.40 12.61 6.50
CA ARG A 151 7.49 12.86 7.95
C ARG A 151 7.43 11.58 8.79
N GLN A 152 6.81 10.52 8.26
CA GLN A 152 6.64 9.22 8.93
C GLN A 152 7.00 8.08 7.98
N THR A 153 8.29 7.83 7.74
CA THR A 153 8.77 6.70 6.90
C THR A 153 9.11 5.44 7.69
N GLY A 154 8.94 5.47 9.01
CA GLY A 154 9.43 4.45 9.93
C GLY A 154 10.89 4.64 10.36
N SER A 155 11.31 3.87 11.36
CA SER A 155 12.58 4.04 12.06
C SER A 155 13.30 2.72 12.36
N PHE A 156 12.80 1.60 11.85
CA PHE A 156 13.44 0.30 12.03
C PHE A 156 14.38 0.01 10.86
N ARG A 157 15.52 -0.63 11.12
CA ARG A 157 16.38 -1.12 10.03
C ARG A 157 15.63 -2.20 9.26
N VAL A 158 15.51 -2.05 7.95
CA VAL A 158 14.71 -2.96 7.13
C VAL A 158 15.20 -4.40 7.21
N LYS A 159 16.52 -4.64 7.26
CA LYS A 159 17.07 -5.99 7.43
C LYS A 159 16.64 -6.67 8.73
N ASP A 160 16.61 -5.94 9.85
CA ASP A 160 16.18 -6.48 11.14
C ASP A 160 14.68 -6.80 11.13
N VAL A 161 13.87 -5.94 10.51
CA VAL A 161 12.42 -6.12 10.38
C VAL A 161 12.11 -7.39 9.60
N LEU A 162 12.67 -7.50 8.39
CA LEU A 162 12.41 -8.63 7.50
C LEU A 162 12.99 -9.92 8.07
N PHE A 163 14.18 -9.89 8.69
CA PHE A 163 14.74 -11.03 9.41
C PHE A 163 13.82 -11.49 10.56
N THR A 164 13.36 -10.55 11.40
CA THR A 164 12.43 -10.85 12.50
C THR A 164 11.17 -11.55 11.97
N LEU A 165 10.58 -11.04 10.90
CA LEU A 165 9.31 -11.54 10.37
C LEU A 165 9.45 -12.80 9.51
N ALA A 166 10.63 -13.03 8.91
CA ALA A 166 10.93 -14.22 8.11
C ALA A 166 11.14 -15.47 8.97
N PHE A 167 11.69 -15.31 10.17
CA PHE A 167 12.14 -16.45 10.99
C PHE A 167 11.59 -16.47 12.42
N ASN A 168 10.98 -15.37 12.88
CA ASN A 168 10.43 -15.25 14.24
C ASN A 168 9.06 -14.55 14.23
N TYR A 169 8.20 -14.90 13.27
CA TYR A 169 6.85 -14.36 13.17
C TYR A 169 6.01 -14.80 14.40
N PRO A 170 5.08 -13.98 14.93
CA PRO A 170 4.21 -14.38 16.03
C PRO A 170 3.37 -15.61 15.67
N ASP A 171 2.93 -16.33 16.70
CA ASP A 171 2.10 -17.51 16.51
C ASP A 171 0.67 -17.11 16.15
N THR A 172 0.38 -17.14 14.84
CA THR A 172 -0.92 -16.80 14.26
C THR A 172 -1.33 -17.86 13.25
N PRO A 173 -2.63 -18.03 12.94
CA PRO A 173 -3.08 -19.05 11.98
C PRO A 173 -2.42 -18.96 10.59
N ASN A 174 -1.99 -17.76 10.19
CA ASN A 174 -1.32 -17.52 8.91
C ASN A 174 0.21 -17.45 9.00
N LYS A 175 0.82 -17.88 10.12
CA LYS A 175 2.26 -17.77 10.38
C LYS A 175 3.12 -18.29 9.23
N ALA A 176 2.88 -19.52 8.78
CA ALA A 176 3.69 -20.14 7.73
C ALA A 176 3.69 -19.34 6.42
N ALA A 177 2.52 -18.88 5.98
CA ALA A 177 2.40 -18.05 4.78
C ALA A 177 3.08 -16.69 4.95
N ARG A 178 3.03 -16.10 6.16
CA ARG A 178 3.69 -14.82 6.46
C ARG A 178 5.20 -14.96 6.53
N GLU A 179 5.71 -15.98 7.20
CA GLU A 179 7.15 -16.26 7.24
C GLU A 179 7.71 -16.46 5.83
N GLN A 180 7.01 -17.21 4.97
CA GLN A 180 7.43 -17.36 3.57
C GLN A 180 7.43 -16.02 2.84
N LEU A 181 6.35 -15.23 2.94
CA LEU A 181 6.30 -13.89 2.35
C LEU A 181 7.49 -13.02 2.80
N PHE A 182 7.84 -13.03 4.09
CA PHE A 182 8.95 -12.22 4.59
C PHE A 182 10.32 -12.77 4.23
N LYS A 183 10.49 -14.08 4.05
CA LYS A 183 11.69 -14.66 3.43
C LYS A 183 11.86 -14.18 2.00
N ASP A 184 10.76 -14.17 1.23
CA ASP A 184 10.77 -13.66 -0.14
C ASP A 184 11.14 -12.16 -0.14
N GLN A 185 10.55 -11.35 0.74
CA GLN A 185 10.89 -9.93 0.85
C GLN A 185 12.33 -9.68 1.30
N LEU A 186 12.89 -10.54 2.18
CA LEU A 186 14.27 -10.46 2.61
C LEU A 186 15.23 -10.76 1.46
N GLN A 187 14.92 -11.78 0.64
CA GLN A 187 15.63 -12.05 -0.60
C GLN A 187 15.55 -10.85 -1.56
N GLU A 188 14.37 -10.28 -1.75
CA GLU A 188 14.18 -9.12 -2.63
C GLU A 188 14.95 -7.88 -2.13
N LEU A 189 15.06 -7.68 -0.81
CA LEU A 189 15.91 -6.65 -0.22
C LEU A 189 17.40 -6.89 -0.54
N ILE A 190 17.89 -8.12 -0.39
CA ILE A 190 19.28 -8.46 -0.72
C ILE A 190 19.58 -8.10 -2.16
N LEU A 191 18.70 -8.49 -3.09
CA LEU A 191 18.89 -8.24 -4.52
C LEU A 191 18.77 -6.76 -4.88
N LEU A 192 17.86 -6.04 -4.23
CA LEU A 192 17.73 -4.59 -4.36
C LEU A 192 19.04 -3.92 -3.97
N CYS A 193 19.53 -4.21 -2.77
CA CYS A 193 20.72 -3.57 -2.23
C CYS A 193 21.99 -3.98 -2.97
N TRP A 194 22.09 -5.23 -3.42
CA TRP A 194 23.20 -5.69 -4.25
C TRP A 194 23.28 -4.92 -5.57
N SER A 195 22.13 -4.79 -6.25
CA SER A 195 22.05 -4.03 -7.50
C SER A 195 22.36 -2.53 -7.30
N ASP A 196 21.80 -1.94 -6.24
CA ASP A 196 22.07 -0.54 -5.86
C ASP A 196 23.57 -0.30 -5.62
N ALA A 197 24.23 -1.26 -4.96
CA ALA A 197 25.66 -1.23 -4.69
C ALA A 197 26.55 -1.48 -5.94
N GLY A 198 25.96 -1.67 -7.12
CA GLY A 198 26.67 -1.89 -8.39
C GLY A 198 26.82 -3.36 -8.79
N GLY A 199 26.25 -4.28 -8.00
CA GLY A 199 26.25 -5.70 -8.30
C GLY A 199 25.57 -6.02 -9.65
N GLY A 200 26.25 -6.82 -10.47
CA GLY A 200 25.79 -7.18 -11.82
C GLY A 200 26.15 -6.19 -12.93
N ARG A 201 26.80 -5.05 -12.63
CA ARG A 201 27.31 -4.12 -13.65
C ARG A 201 28.72 -4.53 -14.10
N VAL A 202 28.89 -4.94 -15.36
CA VAL A 202 30.23 -5.17 -15.92
C VAL A 202 30.94 -3.84 -16.11
N ILE A 203 31.88 -3.50 -15.22
CA ILE A 203 32.78 -2.36 -15.42
C ILE A 203 33.82 -2.79 -16.46
N LYS A 204 33.95 -2.01 -17.56
CA LYS A 204 35.07 -2.14 -18.51
C LYS A 204 36.38 -2.15 -17.70
N ASN A 205 37.20 -3.20 -17.85
CA ASN A 205 38.40 -3.56 -17.08
C ASN A 205 38.24 -4.67 -16.01
N ASN A 206 37.21 -5.51 -16.13
CA ASN A 206 37.14 -6.86 -15.53
C ASN A 206 37.11 -6.97 -13.98
N LYS A 207 36.63 -5.95 -13.26
CA LYS A 207 36.11 -6.13 -11.89
C LYS A 207 34.89 -5.24 -11.66
N SER A 208 33.71 -5.86 -11.57
CA SER A 208 32.54 -5.22 -10.95
C SER A 208 32.79 -5.23 -9.45
N GLU A 209 33.25 -4.12 -8.89
CA GLU A 209 33.41 -4.00 -7.44
C GLU A 209 32.09 -3.48 -6.85
N VAL A 210 31.44 -4.33 -6.06
CA VAL A 210 30.28 -3.92 -5.26
C VAL A 210 30.77 -2.95 -4.19
N ASN A 211 30.12 -1.79 -4.10
CA ASN A 211 30.42 -0.85 -3.03
C ASN A 211 29.83 -1.39 -1.71
N SER A 212 30.68 -2.00 -0.88
CA SER A 212 30.27 -2.61 0.39
C SER A 212 29.57 -1.63 1.33
N ASN A 213 30.02 -0.38 1.39
CA ASN A 213 29.38 0.65 2.22
C ASN A 213 27.95 0.95 1.73
N ARG A 214 27.74 0.96 0.41
CA ARG A 214 26.41 1.18 -0.17
C ARG A 214 25.50 -0.02 0.04
N PHE A 215 26.02 -1.23 -0.12
CA PHE A 215 25.28 -2.46 0.17
C PHE A 215 24.82 -2.46 1.63
N ASP A 216 25.74 -2.21 2.57
CA ASP A 216 25.42 -2.13 4.00
C ASP A 216 24.42 -0.99 4.29
N SER A 217 24.65 0.22 3.76
CA SER A 217 23.72 1.35 3.95
C SER A 217 22.31 1.04 3.45
N CYS A 218 22.16 0.33 2.33
CA CYS A 218 20.86 -0.06 1.80
C CYS A 218 20.17 -1.10 2.68
N LEU A 219 20.90 -2.10 3.19
CA LEU A 219 20.33 -3.11 4.11
C LEU A 219 19.90 -2.48 5.45
N ASN A 220 20.59 -1.43 5.89
CA ASN A 220 20.34 -0.74 7.15
C ASN A 220 19.36 0.44 7.04
N GLN A 221 18.79 0.71 5.87
CA GLN A 221 17.87 1.83 5.70
C GLN A 221 16.59 1.68 6.54
N ASN A 222 15.95 2.81 6.87
CA ASN A 222 14.74 2.83 7.66
C ASN A 222 13.53 2.29 6.89
N SER A 223 12.68 1.53 7.58
CA SER A 223 11.39 1.06 7.10
C SER A 223 10.31 1.15 8.16
N SER A 224 9.07 0.88 7.76
CA SER A 224 7.99 0.54 8.68
C SER A 224 8.29 -0.75 9.45
N TYR A 225 7.43 -1.05 10.42
CA TYR A 225 7.46 -2.30 11.18
C TYR A 225 7.19 -3.55 10.33
N ALA A 226 6.74 -3.39 9.08
CA ALA A 226 6.51 -4.48 8.15
C ALA A 226 7.51 -4.53 6.98
N GLY A 227 8.52 -3.64 6.97
CA GLY A 227 9.58 -3.65 5.96
C GLY A 227 9.31 -2.76 4.74
N ALA A 228 8.31 -1.89 4.80
CA ALA A 228 8.00 -0.94 3.74
C ALA A 228 8.93 0.29 3.82
N ILE A 229 9.47 0.72 2.67
CA ILE A 229 10.56 1.69 2.58
C ILE A 229 10.07 2.99 1.92
N GLY A 230 10.58 4.11 2.45
CA GLY A 230 10.54 5.42 1.79
C GLY A 230 9.17 6.11 1.78
N LEU A 231 9.10 7.20 1.02
CA LEU A 231 7.91 8.02 0.74
C LEU A 231 6.68 7.19 0.28
N PRO A 232 6.82 6.19 -0.63
CA PRO A 232 5.68 5.40 -1.09
C PRO A 232 5.39 4.16 -0.24
N GLN A 233 6.20 3.87 0.79
CA GLN A 233 6.09 2.64 1.60
C GLN A 233 6.05 1.37 0.73
N PHE A 234 6.97 1.27 -0.23
CA PHE A 234 7.10 0.05 -1.03
C PHE A 234 7.81 -1.06 -0.25
N MET A 235 7.28 -2.27 -0.34
CA MET A 235 8.00 -3.49 0.02
C MET A 235 9.15 -3.73 -0.97
N PRO A 236 10.26 -4.38 -0.58
CA PRO A 236 11.41 -4.60 -1.46
C PRO A 236 11.07 -5.19 -2.83
N SER A 237 10.15 -6.17 -2.89
CA SER A 237 9.69 -6.73 -4.17
C SER A 237 9.03 -5.69 -5.07
N SER A 238 8.24 -4.77 -4.49
CA SER A 238 7.59 -3.69 -5.21
C SER A 238 8.61 -2.67 -5.72
N ILE A 239 9.66 -2.39 -4.94
CA ILE A 239 10.76 -1.51 -5.40
C ILE A 239 11.42 -2.11 -6.63
N ARG A 240 11.81 -3.39 -6.57
CA ARG A 240 12.47 -4.06 -7.70
C ARG A 240 11.59 -4.17 -8.94
N SER A 241 10.27 -4.23 -8.77
CA SER A 241 9.33 -4.42 -9.88
C SER A 241 8.82 -3.11 -10.48
N PHE A 242 8.69 -2.05 -9.67
CA PHE A 242 7.93 -0.86 -10.05
C PHE A 242 8.63 0.47 -9.77
N ALA A 243 9.71 0.50 -9.00
CA ALA A 243 10.38 1.77 -8.76
C ALA A 243 11.13 2.25 -10.01
N VAL A 244 11.16 3.56 -10.20
CA VAL A 244 11.75 4.22 -11.36
C VAL A 244 12.61 5.38 -10.87
N ASP A 245 13.77 5.55 -11.50
CA ASP A 245 14.64 6.71 -11.35
C ASP A 245 13.96 7.91 -12.03
N GLY A 246 13.42 8.81 -11.21
CA GLY A 246 12.60 9.92 -11.64
C GLY A 246 13.38 11.20 -11.93
N ASP A 247 14.57 11.35 -11.34
CA ASP A 247 15.44 12.50 -11.56
C ASP A 247 16.62 12.24 -12.51
N GLY A 248 16.85 10.99 -12.88
CA GLY A 248 17.80 10.55 -13.90
C GLY A 248 19.25 10.48 -13.41
N ASP A 249 19.46 10.42 -12.09
CA ASP A 249 20.80 10.35 -11.50
C ASP A 249 21.44 8.95 -11.56
N GLY A 250 20.72 7.97 -12.08
CA GLY A 250 21.11 6.57 -12.21
C GLY A 250 20.85 5.73 -10.96
N ARG A 251 20.04 6.24 -10.02
CA ARG A 251 19.68 5.60 -8.74
C ARG A 251 18.18 5.73 -8.49
N ILE A 252 17.72 4.96 -7.50
CA ILE A 252 16.33 5.01 -7.03
C ILE A 252 16.40 5.22 -5.52
N ASP A 253 16.25 6.46 -5.06
CA ASP A 253 16.14 6.84 -3.65
C ASP A 253 14.69 7.22 -3.29
N LEU A 254 13.89 6.20 -2.99
CA LEU A 254 12.50 6.39 -2.55
C LEU A 254 12.37 7.07 -1.17
N LYS A 255 13.47 7.29 -0.45
CA LYS A 255 13.45 7.95 0.86
C LYS A 255 13.64 9.45 0.73
N GLN A 256 14.57 9.90 -0.11
CA GLN A 256 14.97 11.30 -0.21
C GLN A 256 14.65 11.96 -1.54
N SER A 257 14.33 11.21 -2.59
CA SER A 257 13.90 11.77 -3.87
C SER A 257 12.37 11.71 -4.00
N PRO A 258 11.67 12.86 -3.83
CA PRO A 258 10.26 12.96 -4.20
C PRO A 258 10.02 12.59 -5.66
N ARG A 259 10.98 12.85 -6.56
CA ARG A 259 10.83 12.55 -7.99
C ARG A 259 10.75 11.04 -8.21
N ASP A 260 11.65 10.28 -7.61
CA ASP A 260 11.62 8.81 -7.67
C ASP A 260 10.32 8.28 -7.07
N ALA A 261 9.90 8.79 -5.91
CA ALA A 261 8.66 8.38 -5.28
C ALA A 261 7.43 8.65 -6.16
N ILE A 262 7.32 9.86 -6.74
CA ILE A 262 6.21 10.26 -7.60
C ILE A 262 6.10 9.35 -8.83
N VAL A 263 7.21 9.15 -9.56
CA VAL A 263 7.19 8.32 -10.76
C VAL A 263 6.98 6.84 -10.44
N SER A 264 7.50 6.36 -9.30
CA SER A 264 7.34 4.98 -8.84
C SER A 264 5.90 4.66 -8.47
N VAL A 265 5.21 5.58 -7.78
CA VAL A 265 3.77 5.46 -7.50
C VAL A 265 2.99 5.43 -8.81
N ALA A 266 3.26 6.35 -9.74
CA ALA A 266 2.58 6.37 -11.03
C ALA A 266 2.80 5.09 -11.84
N ASN A 267 4.04 4.58 -11.88
CA ASN A 267 4.37 3.33 -12.54
C ASN A 267 3.67 2.14 -11.89
N PHE A 268 3.64 2.07 -10.56
CA PHE A 268 2.89 1.03 -9.84
C PHE A 268 1.42 1.05 -10.24
N MET A 269 0.76 2.20 -10.18
CA MET A 269 -0.66 2.32 -10.52
C MET A 269 -0.93 1.90 -11.97
N LYS A 270 -0.11 2.37 -12.92
CA LYS A 270 -0.22 1.99 -14.34
C LYS A 270 -0.04 0.48 -14.55
N LYS A 271 0.97 -0.13 -13.91
CA LYS A 271 1.24 -1.58 -14.01
C LYS A 271 0.16 -2.44 -13.36
N HIS A 272 -0.56 -1.91 -12.38
CA HIS A 272 -1.70 -2.56 -11.73
C HIS A 272 -3.05 -2.20 -12.37
N GLY A 273 -3.01 -1.72 -13.61
CA GLY A 273 -4.19 -1.62 -14.45
C GLY A 273 -4.95 -0.30 -14.34
N TRP A 274 -4.36 0.77 -13.79
CA TRP A 274 -5.02 2.08 -13.79
C TRP A 274 -5.47 2.46 -15.21
N GLN A 275 -6.75 2.79 -15.35
CA GLN A 275 -7.38 3.23 -16.58
C GLN A 275 -7.47 4.75 -16.58
N THR A 276 -6.64 5.38 -17.40
CA THR A 276 -6.61 6.83 -17.56
C THR A 276 -7.97 7.37 -17.93
N GLY A 277 -8.42 8.37 -17.17
CA GLY A 277 -9.67 9.06 -17.48
C GLY A 277 -10.94 8.29 -17.12
N MET A 278 -10.85 7.13 -16.46
CA MET A 278 -12.02 6.40 -15.95
C MET A 278 -12.27 6.72 -14.47
N PRO A 279 -13.54 6.71 -14.01
CA PRO A 279 -13.86 6.95 -12.61
C PRO A 279 -13.36 5.80 -11.71
N ILE A 280 -13.18 6.13 -10.43
CA ILE A 280 -12.83 5.19 -9.37
C ILE A 280 -14.06 4.38 -8.96
N SER A 281 -15.20 5.05 -8.77
CA SER A 281 -16.40 4.43 -8.20
C SER A 281 -17.69 5.14 -8.62
N PHE A 282 -18.84 4.49 -8.39
CA PHE A 282 -20.17 5.08 -8.52
C PHE A 282 -20.98 4.94 -7.22
N PRO A 283 -21.76 5.97 -6.84
CA PRO A 283 -22.73 5.83 -5.77
C PRO A 283 -23.86 4.89 -6.19
N ILE A 284 -24.37 4.12 -5.23
CA ILE A 284 -25.55 3.27 -5.47
C ILE A 284 -26.85 4.05 -5.26
N LYS A 285 -27.95 3.50 -5.77
CA LYS A 285 -29.31 3.93 -5.42
C LYS A 285 -29.67 3.49 -4.01
N GLU A 286 -30.45 4.32 -3.32
CA GLU A 286 -31.03 3.98 -2.03
C GLU A 286 -31.91 2.71 -2.13
N SER A 287 -32.74 2.63 -3.16
CA SER A 287 -33.54 1.43 -3.47
C SER A 287 -32.71 0.18 -3.81
N GLY A 288 -31.42 0.34 -4.08
CA GLY A 288 -30.49 -0.73 -4.44
C GLY A 288 -29.64 -1.25 -3.28
N ILE A 289 -29.77 -0.68 -2.08
CA ILE A 289 -28.94 -1.02 -0.91
C ILE A 289 -29.06 -2.51 -0.54
N ASP A 290 -30.27 -3.06 -0.46
CA ASP A 290 -30.46 -4.47 -0.09
C ASP A 290 -29.84 -5.42 -1.12
N SER A 291 -29.96 -5.09 -2.40
CA SER A 291 -29.31 -5.83 -3.48
C SER A 291 -27.78 -5.74 -3.36
N ALA A 292 -27.22 -4.55 -3.15
CA ALA A 292 -25.78 -4.38 -2.93
C ALA A 292 -25.29 -5.17 -1.71
N LYS A 293 -26.02 -5.12 -0.60
CA LYS A 293 -25.71 -5.89 0.62
C LYS A 293 -25.62 -7.39 0.37
N SER A 294 -26.54 -7.95 -0.41
CA SER A 294 -26.52 -9.38 -0.78
C SER A 294 -25.35 -9.79 -1.68
N LEU A 295 -24.74 -8.83 -2.39
CA LEU A 295 -23.61 -9.06 -3.29
C LEU A 295 -22.26 -8.68 -2.68
N ALA A 296 -22.25 -8.00 -1.53
CA ALA A 296 -21.03 -7.60 -0.85
C ALA A 296 -20.41 -8.79 -0.11
N ASP A 297 -19.23 -9.23 -0.54
CA ASP A 297 -18.49 -10.36 0.04
C ASP A 297 -17.10 -9.99 0.57
N GLY A 298 -16.71 -8.71 0.46
CA GLY A 298 -15.42 -8.22 0.93
C GLY A 298 -14.22 -8.67 0.10
N GLU A 299 -14.43 -9.38 -1.02
CA GLU A 299 -13.33 -9.83 -1.88
C GLU A 299 -13.00 -8.80 -2.97
N PRO A 300 -11.72 -8.39 -3.14
CA PRO A 300 -11.32 -7.37 -4.10
C PRO A 300 -11.23 -7.94 -5.52
N VAL A 301 -12.38 -8.36 -6.08
CA VAL A 301 -12.50 -8.98 -7.40
C VAL A 301 -13.66 -8.35 -8.16
N LEU A 302 -13.44 -7.96 -9.42
CA LEU A 302 -14.48 -7.40 -10.29
C LEU A 302 -15.41 -8.52 -10.79
N LYS A 303 -16.50 -8.77 -10.07
CA LYS A 303 -17.42 -9.89 -10.31
C LYS A 303 -18.57 -9.54 -11.24
N TYR A 304 -19.06 -8.31 -11.18
CA TYR A 304 -20.30 -7.90 -11.83
C TYR A 304 -20.02 -7.00 -13.03
N THR A 305 -20.89 -7.04 -14.03
CA THR A 305 -20.88 -5.99 -15.07
C THR A 305 -21.69 -4.78 -14.60
N VAL A 306 -21.37 -3.59 -15.12
CA VAL A 306 -22.17 -2.38 -14.89
C VAL A 306 -23.64 -2.60 -15.30
N GLN A 307 -23.90 -3.30 -16.39
CA GLN A 307 -25.25 -3.63 -16.86
C GLN A 307 -26.00 -4.50 -15.84
N GLU A 308 -25.39 -5.55 -15.30
CA GLU A 308 -26.01 -6.38 -14.27
C GLU A 308 -26.40 -5.56 -13.03
N LEU A 309 -25.55 -4.61 -12.63
CA LEU A 309 -25.83 -3.73 -11.49
C LEU A 309 -26.96 -2.74 -11.78
N ILE A 310 -27.12 -2.31 -13.05
CA ILE A 310 -28.28 -1.53 -13.49
C ILE A 310 -29.55 -2.39 -13.42
N ASP A 311 -29.51 -3.61 -13.95
CA ASP A 311 -30.66 -4.52 -14.01
C ASP A 311 -31.14 -4.93 -12.61
N LYS A 312 -30.21 -5.01 -11.64
CA LYS A 312 -30.50 -5.22 -10.21
C LYS A 312 -30.96 -3.96 -9.47
N GLY A 313 -31.08 -2.83 -10.15
CA GLY A 313 -31.50 -1.56 -9.54
C GLY A 313 -30.47 -0.92 -8.61
N ILE A 314 -29.23 -1.44 -8.57
CA ILE A 314 -28.12 -0.92 -7.76
C ILE A 314 -27.61 0.40 -8.36
N LEU A 315 -27.44 0.43 -9.69
CA LEU A 315 -27.06 1.63 -10.43
C LEU A 315 -28.25 2.23 -11.19
N SER A 316 -28.12 3.52 -11.52
CA SER A 316 -29.06 4.17 -12.45
C SER A 316 -28.52 4.11 -13.86
N SER A 317 -29.32 3.61 -14.78
CA SER A 317 -28.99 3.67 -16.21
C SER A 317 -28.84 5.11 -16.70
N ASN A 318 -29.41 6.13 -16.02
CA ASN A 318 -29.46 7.53 -16.43
C ASN A 318 -28.58 8.51 -15.62
N ARG A 319 -27.67 8.02 -14.76
CA ARG A 319 -26.82 8.91 -13.95
C ARG A 319 -25.40 9.01 -14.48
N GLY A 320 -24.93 10.25 -14.66
CA GLY A 320 -23.51 10.61 -14.77
C GLY A 320 -22.77 9.93 -15.93
N ASP A 321 -21.56 9.45 -15.64
CA ASP A 321 -20.64 8.88 -16.64
C ASP A 321 -21.09 7.56 -17.26
N LEU A 322 -22.06 6.87 -16.64
CA LEU A 322 -22.62 5.63 -17.19
C LEU A 322 -23.32 5.86 -18.54
N GLN A 323 -23.78 7.08 -18.81
CA GLN A 323 -24.34 7.45 -20.11
C GLN A 323 -23.52 8.47 -20.88
N ALA A 324 -22.81 9.36 -20.18
CA ALA A 324 -22.12 10.50 -20.80
C ALA A 324 -20.60 10.36 -20.83
N GLY A 325 -20.04 9.42 -20.06
CA GLY A 325 -18.63 9.33 -19.72
C GLY A 325 -17.98 8.01 -20.15
N GLY A 326 -18.45 7.35 -21.21
CA GLY A 326 -17.70 6.24 -21.81
C GLY A 326 -17.45 5.02 -20.92
N VAL A 327 -18.09 4.89 -19.74
CA VAL A 327 -18.06 3.66 -18.96
C VAL A 327 -19.03 2.68 -19.58
N GLU A 328 -18.49 1.73 -20.35
CA GLU A 328 -19.28 0.75 -21.08
C GLU A 328 -20.12 -0.15 -20.14
N PRO A 329 -21.35 -0.53 -20.53
CA PRO A 329 -22.19 -1.42 -19.72
C PRO A 329 -21.53 -2.78 -19.37
N GLN A 330 -20.59 -3.24 -20.19
CA GLN A 330 -19.84 -4.49 -19.97
C GLN A 330 -18.62 -4.32 -19.06
N SER A 331 -18.30 -3.08 -18.65
CA SER A 331 -17.21 -2.81 -17.70
C SER A 331 -17.43 -3.59 -16.40
N LYS A 332 -16.35 -4.17 -15.89
CA LYS A 332 -16.40 -4.98 -14.66
C LYS A 332 -16.28 -4.10 -13.42
N ALA A 333 -17.00 -4.50 -12.37
CA ALA A 333 -17.15 -3.77 -11.12
C ALA A 333 -17.25 -4.72 -9.92
N LEU A 334 -17.07 -4.18 -8.73
CA LEU A 334 -17.30 -4.86 -7.44
C LEU A 334 -18.25 -4.03 -6.55
N ILE A 335 -18.88 -4.69 -5.58
CA ILE A 335 -19.56 -3.97 -4.49
C ILE A 335 -18.55 -3.73 -3.37
N VAL A 336 -18.46 -2.48 -2.94
CA VAL A 336 -17.62 -2.08 -1.82
C VAL A 336 -18.50 -1.84 -0.59
N ASP A 337 -18.12 -2.43 0.53
CA ASP A 337 -18.77 -2.30 1.83
C ASP A 337 -17.82 -1.63 2.84
N LEU A 338 -18.30 -0.57 3.48
CA LEU A 338 -17.55 0.18 4.49
C LEU A 338 -18.33 0.21 5.81
N PRO A 339 -18.17 -0.80 6.69
CA PRO A 339 -18.88 -0.86 7.96
C PRO A 339 -18.45 0.24 8.95
N TYR A 340 -19.41 0.78 9.70
CA TYR A 340 -19.19 1.69 10.82
C TYR A 340 -20.36 1.65 11.82
N PRO A 341 -20.13 1.88 13.12
CA PRO A 341 -21.22 2.09 14.07
C PRO A 341 -21.79 3.51 13.92
N ASP A 342 -23.11 3.65 13.98
CA ASP A 342 -23.74 4.98 14.11
C ASP A 342 -23.55 5.57 15.53
N LYS A 343 -24.19 6.72 15.79
CA LYS A 343 -24.10 7.44 17.07
C LYS A 343 -24.69 6.66 18.25
N GLU A 344 -25.60 5.72 17.97
CA GLU A 344 -26.27 4.88 18.97
C GLU A 344 -25.54 3.53 19.14
N GLY A 345 -24.54 3.27 18.29
CA GLY A 345 -23.75 2.04 18.32
C GLY A 345 -24.31 0.92 17.45
N ASN A 346 -25.35 1.18 16.65
CA ASN A 346 -25.88 0.19 15.72
C ASN A 346 -24.93 0.05 14.52
N ASP A 347 -24.77 -1.19 14.03
CA ASP A 347 -23.89 -1.48 12.92
C ASP A 347 -24.52 -0.96 11.60
N GLN A 348 -23.83 -0.04 10.94
CA GLN A 348 -24.16 0.51 9.63
C GLN A 348 -23.12 0.10 8.60
N VAL A 349 -23.48 0.18 7.32
CA VAL A 349 -22.55 -0.07 6.21
C VAL A 349 -22.81 0.93 5.10
N GLN A 350 -21.75 1.63 4.67
CA GLN A 350 -21.80 2.42 3.45
C GLN A 350 -21.44 1.52 2.26
N TYR A 351 -22.32 1.48 1.26
CA TYR A 351 -22.12 0.72 0.03
C TYR A 351 -21.90 1.64 -1.17
N PHE A 352 -21.05 1.22 -2.09
CA PHE A 352 -20.93 1.82 -3.42
C PHE A 352 -20.38 0.80 -4.43
N VAL A 353 -20.39 1.15 -5.71
CA VAL A 353 -19.80 0.31 -6.76
C VAL A 353 -18.37 0.77 -7.01
N GLY A 354 -17.39 -0.11 -6.77
CA GLY A 354 -16.00 0.10 -7.14
C GLY A 354 -15.74 -0.35 -8.57
N LEU A 355 -15.02 0.45 -9.36
CA LEU A 355 -14.57 0.09 -10.70
C LEU A 355 -13.12 -0.41 -10.68
N ASN A 356 -12.58 -0.67 -11.86
CA ASN A 356 -11.19 -1.09 -12.01
C ASN A 356 -10.21 -0.14 -11.32
N ASN A 357 -10.38 1.18 -11.43
CA ASN A 357 -9.49 2.15 -10.77
C ASN A 357 -9.56 2.07 -9.24
N PHE A 358 -10.71 1.77 -8.64
CA PHE A 358 -10.80 1.48 -7.20
C PHE A 358 -10.00 0.20 -6.86
N LEU A 359 -10.18 -0.86 -7.66
CA LEU A 359 -9.42 -2.10 -7.46
C LEU A 359 -7.91 -1.88 -7.62
N THR A 360 -7.45 -1.05 -8.55
CA THR A 360 -6.03 -0.68 -8.68
C THR A 360 -5.49 -0.03 -7.42
N ILE A 361 -6.24 0.86 -6.76
CA ILE A 361 -5.84 1.44 -5.47
C ILE A 361 -5.77 0.35 -4.38
N VAL A 362 -6.70 -0.61 -4.39
CA VAL A 362 -6.68 -1.77 -3.48
C VAL A 362 -5.46 -2.67 -3.71
N GLN A 363 -4.85 -2.69 -4.91
CA GLN A 363 -3.58 -3.40 -5.13
C GLN A 363 -2.41 -2.77 -4.38
N TYR A 364 -2.46 -1.46 -4.12
CA TYR A 364 -1.45 -0.76 -3.33
C TYR A 364 -1.48 -1.22 -1.86
N ASN A 365 -2.69 -1.31 -1.29
CA ASN A 365 -2.94 -1.87 0.02
C ASN A 365 -4.33 -2.54 0.02
N ARG A 366 -4.36 -3.85 0.33
CA ARG A 366 -5.56 -4.71 0.23
C ARG A 366 -6.60 -4.39 1.31
N SER A 367 -7.20 -3.22 1.22
CA SER A 367 -8.19 -2.68 2.16
C SER A 367 -9.10 -1.67 1.45
N TYR A 368 -10.41 -1.90 1.51
CA TYR A 368 -11.39 -0.92 1.00
C TYR A 368 -11.35 0.41 1.77
N PHE A 369 -11.04 0.36 3.08
CA PHE A 369 -10.89 1.57 3.89
C PHE A 369 -9.69 2.39 3.40
N TYR A 370 -8.58 1.72 3.07
CA TYR A 370 -7.42 2.41 2.50
C TYR A 370 -7.79 3.04 1.14
N ALA A 371 -8.35 2.24 0.23
CA ALA A 371 -8.66 2.71 -1.11
C ALA A 371 -9.65 3.87 -1.14
N GLN A 372 -10.69 3.81 -0.31
CA GLN A 372 -11.62 4.93 -0.19
C GLN A 372 -10.97 6.15 0.48
N SER A 373 -10.05 5.97 1.43
CA SER A 373 -9.32 7.11 2.02
C SER A 373 -8.44 7.80 0.98
N VAL A 374 -7.78 7.05 0.10
CA VAL A 374 -7.01 7.60 -1.03
C VAL A 374 -7.92 8.39 -1.98
N ALA A 375 -9.07 7.81 -2.37
CA ALA A 375 -10.02 8.48 -3.25
C ALA A 375 -10.55 9.79 -2.64
N ASP A 376 -11.01 9.74 -1.39
CA ASP A 376 -11.51 10.92 -0.67
C ASP A 376 -10.43 12.00 -0.48
N PHE A 377 -9.18 11.57 -0.25
CA PHE A 377 -8.06 12.49 -0.13
C PHE A 377 -7.75 13.17 -1.47
N ALA A 378 -7.71 12.40 -2.56
CA ALA A 378 -7.51 12.94 -3.90
C ALA A 378 -8.62 13.94 -4.28
N GLU A 379 -9.88 13.64 -3.95
CA GLU A 379 -11.01 14.57 -4.15
C GLU A 379 -10.81 15.87 -3.36
N ALA A 380 -10.33 15.79 -2.11
CA ALA A 380 -10.02 16.98 -1.30
C ALA A 380 -8.85 17.82 -1.85
N LEU A 381 -8.03 17.23 -2.73
CA LEU A 381 -6.98 17.91 -3.49
C LEU A 381 -7.47 18.44 -4.85
N GLY A 382 -8.69 18.11 -5.29
CA GLY A 382 -9.30 18.61 -6.52
C GLY A 382 -9.62 17.54 -7.57
N TYR A 383 -9.36 16.26 -7.28
CA TYR A 383 -9.65 15.16 -8.21
C TYR A 383 -11.15 15.10 -8.46
N LYS A 384 -11.53 14.92 -9.73
CA LYS A 384 -12.92 14.70 -10.11
C LYS A 384 -13.11 13.24 -10.43
N ASN A 385 -13.87 12.54 -9.59
CA ASN A 385 -14.27 11.17 -9.84
C ASN A 385 -15.33 11.11 -10.96
N GLN A 386 -14.87 11.37 -12.18
CA GLN A 386 -15.69 11.37 -13.38
C GLN A 386 -14.89 10.83 -14.55
N SER A 387 -15.57 10.34 -15.57
CA SER A 387 -14.90 10.00 -16.81
C SER A 387 -14.59 11.23 -17.65
N VAL A 388 -13.43 11.21 -18.30
CA VAL A 388 -13.06 12.20 -19.32
C VAL A 388 -13.25 11.68 -20.74
N VAL A 389 -13.64 10.41 -20.88
CA VAL A 389 -13.96 9.78 -22.17
C VAL A 389 -15.44 10.04 -22.46
N PRO A 390 -15.81 10.76 -23.53
CA PRO A 390 -17.22 10.96 -23.87
C PRO A 390 -17.87 9.63 -24.26
N ALA A 391 -19.14 9.44 -23.90
CA ALA A 391 -19.92 8.33 -24.46
C ALA A 391 -20.19 8.58 -25.96
N ILE A 392 -19.97 7.56 -26.80
CA ILE A 392 -20.46 7.57 -28.17
C ILE A 392 -21.97 7.29 -28.09
N LEU A 393 -22.79 8.34 -28.08
CA LEU A 393 -24.23 8.19 -28.17
C LEU A 393 -24.59 7.72 -29.58
N ASP A 394 -24.81 6.41 -29.74
CA ASP A 394 -25.31 5.84 -30.99
C ASP A 394 -26.66 6.49 -31.34
N GLN A 395 -26.68 7.32 -32.38
CA GLN A 395 -27.85 8.06 -32.86
C GLN A 395 -29.02 7.18 -33.36
N LYS A 396 -28.95 5.86 -33.22
CA LYS A 396 -29.91 4.92 -33.81
C LYS A 396 -31.22 4.74 -33.04
N TYR A 397 -31.35 5.26 -31.82
CA TYR A 397 -32.58 5.10 -31.02
C TYR A 397 -33.56 6.29 -31.04
N SER A 398 -33.30 7.33 -31.85
CA SER A 398 -34.17 8.54 -31.91
C SER A 398 -35.20 8.55 -33.06
N LYS A 399 -35.34 7.50 -33.87
CA LYS A 399 -36.37 7.46 -34.93
C LYS A 399 -37.23 6.20 -34.81
N GLY A 400 -38.39 6.33 -34.16
CA GLY A 400 -39.32 5.20 -34.12
C GLY A 400 -40.65 5.34 -33.39
N THR A 401 -41.17 6.54 -33.12
CA THR A 401 -42.58 6.68 -32.68
C THR A 401 -43.19 7.98 -33.20
N LYS A 402 -43.65 7.93 -34.44
CA LYS A 402 -44.87 8.64 -34.87
C LYS A 402 -45.62 7.73 -35.82
N GLY A 403 -46.66 7.10 -35.30
CA GLY A 403 -47.72 6.56 -36.14
C GLY A 403 -48.56 7.72 -36.63
N GLU A 404 -48.86 7.75 -37.92
CA GLU A 404 -50.08 8.36 -38.45
C GLU A 404 -50.51 7.54 -39.67
N SER A 405 -51.62 6.83 -39.46
CA SER A 405 -52.45 6.23 -40.50
C SER A 405 -52.96 7.33 -41.42
N LEU A 406 -52.91 7.14 -42.75
CA LEU A 406 -53.87 7.67 -43.72
C LEU A 406 -53.69 6.96 -45.08
N THR A 407 -54.62 6.05 -45.37
CA THR A 407 -55.30 5.78 -46.65
C THR A 407 -54.52 5.82 -47.98
N ASN A 408 -54.43 4.65 -48.61
CA ASN A 408 -54.14 4.47 -50.05
C ASN A 408 -55.29 5.02 -50.92
N PRO A 409 -54.98 5.51 -52.13
CA PRO A 409 -55.70 4.96 -53.29
C PRO A 409 -54.82 4.68 -54.52
N ALA A 410 -55.03 3.46 -55.03
CA ALA A 410 -55.10 3.00 -56.43
C ALA A 410 -54.62 3.88 -57.63
N ILE A 411 -53.77 3.23 -58.44
CA ILE A 411 -53.78 3.10 -59.93
C ILE A 411 -53.45 4.34 -60.79
N SER A 412 -52.33 4.28 -61.52
CA SER A 412 -52.31 4.18 -63.01
C SER A 412 -50.89 4.25 -63.61
N HIS A 413 -50.58 3.30 -64.51
CA HIS A 413 -49.52 3.41 -65.51
C HIS A 413 -50.09 4.14 -66.75
N PRO A 414 -49.29 4.89 -67.56
CA PRO A 414 -48.55 4.21 -68.65
C PRO A 414 -47.25 4.87 -69.22
N LYS A 415 -46.39 3.96 -69.71
CA LYS A 415 -45.62 3.96 -70.99
C LYS A 415 -44.49 5.00 -71.28
N LYS A 416 -43.31 4.37 -71.50
CA LYS A 416 -42.33 4.51 -72.61
C LYS A 416 -41.65 5.87 -72.87
N ASN A 417 -40.31 5.88 -72.82
CA ASN A 417 -39.51 5.77 -74.05
C ASN A 417 -38.03 5.42 -73.81
N LYS A 418 -37.51 4.58 -74.70
CA LYS A 418 -36.09 4.23 -74.88
C LYS A 418 -35.36 5.37 -75.59
N ALA A 419 -34.12 5.67 -75.18
CA ALA A 419 -33.07 6.05 -76.13
C ALA A 419 -31.68 5.67 -75.59
N LYS A 420 -30.93 4.98 -76.45
CA LYS A 420 -29.58 4.44 -76.26
C LYS A 420 -28.55 5.44 -76.79
N LYS A 421 -27.33 5.33 -76.26
CA LYS A 421 -26.00 5.64 -76.86
C LYS A 421 -25.62 7.11 -77.04
N LYS A 422 -24.47 7.49 -76.43
CA LYS A 422 -23.18 7.54 -77.16
C LYS A 422 -21.98 7.51 -76.21
N LYS A 423 -20.96 6.80 -76.67
CA LYS A 423 -19.59 6.60 -76.16
C LYS A 423 -18.67 7.69 -76.74
N GLN A 424 -17.43 7.72 -76.22
CA GLN A 424 -16.18 8.35 -76.69
C GLN A 424 -15.79 9.58 -75.86
N ILE A 425 -14.58 9.70 -75.28
CA ILE A 425 -13.29 8.98 -75.44
C ILE A 425 -12.72 8.68 -74.06
#